data_AF-G4MJI1-F1
#
_entry.id   AF-G4MJI1-F1
#
_cell.length_a   1.000
_cell.length_b   1.000
_cell.length_c   1.000
_cell.angle_alpha   90.00
_cell.angle_beta   90.00
_cell.angle_gamma   90.00
#
_symmetry.space_group_name_H-M   'P 1'
#
loop_
_entity.id
_entity.type
_entity.pdbx_description
1 polymer ?
#
loop_
_entity_poly.entity_id
_entity_poly.type
_entity_poly.pdbx_seq_one_letter_code
_entity_poly.pdbx_strand_id
1 'polypeptide(L)'
;MIKRSPKAEAAAAAKVDPIPEGAVKWSCKDGLSFYMKGDMKRDTIVTVNWAKKDYKLPRQDTTTGADRFHDPASGMDLVVIPSKAMLFSGKDSSRLADGCMMPEMAAGGAAPTQSNALIKNAE
;
A
#
# COMPACT_ATOMS: atom_id res chain seq x y z
N MET A 1 -40.77 -0.05 6.63
CA MET A 1 -39.41 0.48 6.38
C MET A 1 -38.65 0.46 7.71
N ILE A 2 -37.82 -0.56 7.96
CA ILE A 2 -37.07 -0.69 9.22
C ILE A 2 -35.93 0.33 9.17
N LYS A 3 -36.09 1.49 9.83
CA LYS A 3 -35.02 2.47 10.01
C LYS A 3 -33.94 1.83 10.88
N ARG A 4 -32.76 1.59 10.30
CA ARG A 4 -31.58 1.15 11.05
C ARG A 4 -31.26 2.20 12.11
N SER A 5 -31.01 1.75 13.34
CA SER A 5 -30.67 2.63 14.45
C SER A 5 -29.22 3.13 14.32
N PRO A 6 -28.90 4.39 14.67
CA PRO A 6 -27.55 4.96 14.54
C PRO A 6 -26.46 4.17 15.28
N LYS A 7 -26.84 3.39 16.30
CA LYS A 7 -25.96 2.48 17.03
C LYS A 7 -25.41 1.32 16.17
N ALA A 8 -26.17 0.84 15.17
CA ALA A 8 -25.75 -0.22 14.27
C ALA A 8 -24.79 0.29 13.17
N GLU A 9 -24.96 1.54 12.73
CA GLU A 9 -24.04 2.22 11.81
C GLU A 9 -22.69 2.55 12.50
N ALA A 10 -22.72 2.98 13.78
CA ALA A 10 -21.51 3.18 14.57
C ALA A 10 -20.74 1.87 14.86
N ALA A 11 -21.44 0.76 15.10
CA ALA A 11 -20.81 -0.54 15.32
C ALA A 11 -20.20 -1.16 14.05
N ALA A 12 -20.74 -0.84 12.87
CA ALA A 12 -20.14 -1.22 11.58
C ALA A 12 -18.92 -0.36 11.22
N ALA A 13 -18.91 0.91 11.63
CA ALA A 13 -17.74 1.80 11.50
C ALA A 13 -16.59 1.40 12.44
N ALA A 14 -16.87 0.75 13.57
CA ALA A 14 -15.87 0.30 14.54
C ALA A 14 -14.97 -0.87 14.09
N LYS A 15 -15.21 -1.47 12.90
CA LYS A 15 -14.37 -2.53 12.32
C LYS A 15 -13.46 -2.06 11.18
N VAL A 16 -13.36 -0.75 11.03
CA VAL A 16 -12.61 -0.08 9.96
C VAL A 16 -11.42 0.61 10.59
N ASP A 17 -10.22 0.25 10.15
CA ASP A 17 -9.02 0.98 10.53
C ASP A 17 -9.05 2.34 9.81
N PRO A 18 -8.98 3.47 10.54
CA PRO A 18 -8.91 4.79 9.93
C PRO A 18 -7.64 4.90 9.08
N ILE A 19 -7.68 5.75 8.05
CA ILE A 19 -6.48 6.02 7.24
C ILE A 19 -5.37 6.53 8.18
N PRO A 20 -4.20 5.88 8.22
CA PRO A 20 -3.15 6.27 9.14
C PRO A 20 -2.70 7.72 8.91
N GLU A 21 -2.49 8.46 9.98
CA GLU A 21 -1.95 9.83 9.87
C GLU A 21 -0.56 9.80 9.21
N GLY A 22 -0.37 10.66 8.21
CA GLY A 22 0.82 10.71 7.37
C GLY A 22 0.84 9.66 6.23
N ALA A 23 -0.24 8.91 6.02
CA ALA A 23 -0.31 7.98 4.90
C ALA A 23 -0.47 8.71 3.56
N VAL A 24 0.29 8.28 2.57
CA VAL A 24 0.20 8.78 1.19
C VAL A 24 -0.84 7.96 0.44
N LYS A 25 -1.71 8.62 -0.32
CA LYS A 25 -2.67 7.96 -1.20
C LYS A 25 -1.99 7.46 -2.46
N TRP A 26 -2.23 6.19 -2.78
CA TRP A 26 -1.84 5.54 -4.02
C TRP A 26 -3.08 5.30 -4.87
N SER A 27 -3.18 6.00 -5.99
CA SER A 27 -4.28 5.86 -6.94
C SER A 27 -3.94 4.78 -7.96
N CYS A 28 -4.80 3.78 -8.08
CA CYS A 28 -4.61 2.61 -8.92
C CYS A 28 -5.54 2.65 -10.13
N LYS A 29 -5.37 1.66 -11.02
CA LYS A 29 -6.32 1.41 -12.11
C LYS A 29 -7.71 1.06 -11.55
N ASP A 30 -8.70 1.13 -12.43
CA ASP A 30 -10.09 0.75 -12.14
C ASP A 30 -10.74 1.54 -10.99
N GLY A 31 -10.23 2.75 -10.72
CA GLY A 31 -10.72 3.62 -9.63
C GLY A 31 -10.36 3.13 -8.22
N LEU A 32 -9.47 2.14 -8.11
CA LEU A 32 -9.02 1.61 -6.83
C LEU A 32 -7.98 2.54 -6.19
N SER A 33 -7.85 2.46 -4.86
CA SER A 33 -6.76 3.15 -4.15
C SER A 33 -6.46 2.48 -2.81
N PHE A 34 -5.22 2.62 -2.37
CA PHE A 34 -4.80 2.28 -1.01
C PHE A 34 -4.05 3.46 -0.39
N TYR A 35 -3.90 3.45 0.93
CA TYR A 35 -3.06 4.40 1.63
C TYR A 35 -1.87 3.68 2.22
N MET A 36 -0.69 4.28 2.13
CA MET A 36 0.53 3.68 2.68
C MET A 36 1.23 4.67 3.60
N LYS A 37 1.55 4.20 4.80
CA LYS A 37 2.37 4.91 5.77
C LYS A 37 3.72 4.20 5.92
N GLY A 38 4.78 4.98 5.90
CA GLY A 38 6.16 4.52 6.06
C GLY A 38 7.09 5.14 5.02
N ASP A 39 8.38 5.21 5.35
CA ASP A 39 9.45 5.62 4.45
C ASP A 39 10.03 4.40 3.74
N MET A 40 9.69 4.23 2.46
CA MET A 40 10.22 3.13 1.64
C MET A 40 11.75 3.18 1.45
N LYS A 41 12.45 4.24 1.81
CA LYS A 41 13.92 4.29 1.77
C LYS A 41 14.55 3.64 3.00
N ARG A 42 13.86 3.67 4.15
CA ARG A 42 14.46 3.35 5.46
C ARG A 42 13.70 2.29 6.23
N ASP A 43 12.39 2.27 6.13
CA ASP A 43 11.55 1.44 6.96
C ASP A 43 11.60 -0.02 6.49
N THR A 44 11.74 -0.89 7.49
CA THR A 44 11.67 -2.35 7.33
C THR A 44 10.23 -2.86 7.38
N ILE A 45 9.26 -2.02 7.78
CA ILE A 45 7.84 -2.34 7.81
C ILE A 45 7.06 -1.11 7.34
N VAL A 46 6.16 -1.30 6.37
CA VAL A 46 5.20 -0.27 5.95
C VAL A 46 3.79 -0.66 6.39
N THR A 47 2.92 0.31 6.60
CA THR A 47 1.50 0.07 6.87
C THR A 47 0.68 0.42 5.64
N VAL A 48 -0.03 -0.56 5.10
CA VAL A 48 -0.97 -0.39 3.99
C VAL A 48 -2.39 -0.42 4.52
N ASN A 49 -3.13 0.67 4.39
CA ASN A 49 -4.58 0.68 4.58
C ASN A 49 -5.25 0.30 3.26
N TRP A 50 -5.80 -0.92 3.22
CA TRP A 50 -6.52 -1.46 2.07
C TRP A 50 -7.89 -1.96 2.50
N ALA A 51 -8.92 -1.63 1.72
CA ALA A 51 -10.30 -2.04 2.01
C ALA A 51 -10.69 -1.81 3.49
N LYS A 52 -10.32 -0.64 4.03
CA LYS A 52 -10.62 -0.20 5.40
C LYS A 52 -9.91 -1.00 6.51
N LYS A 53 -8.79 -1.64 6.19
CA LYS A 53 -7.96 -2.39 7.14
C LYS A 53 -6.50 -2.06 7.00
N ASP A 54 -5.80 -2.01 8.13
CA ASP A 54 -4.36 -1.81 8.17
C ASP A 54 -3.62 -3.15 8.12
N TYR A 55 -2.66 -3.22 7.20
CA TYR A 55 -1.75 -4.35 7.03
C TYR A 55 -0.32 -3.87 7.24
N LYS A 56 0.36 -4.42 8.24
CA LYS A 56 1.78 -4.16 8.47
C LYS A 56 2.57 -5.14 7.61
N LEU A 57 3.26 -4.64 6.61
CA LEU A 57 3.98 -5.43 5.63
C LEU A 57 5.49 -5.30 5.87
N PRO A 58 6.16 -6.34 6.38
CA PRO A 58 7.61 -6.40 6.44
C PRO A 58 8.23 -6.38 5.04
N ARG A 59 9.29 -5.59 4.89
CA ARG A 59 10.15 -5.59 3.72
C ARG A 59 10.76 -6.97 3.50
N GLN A 60 10.83 -7.36 2.24
CA GLN A 60 11.46 -8.59 1.78
C GLN A 60 12.72 -8.23 1.00
N ASP A 61 13.74 -9.09 1.12
CA ASP A 61 14.91 -9.01 0.25
C ASP A 61 14.51 -9.36 -1.18
N THR A 62 14.94 -8.52 -2.13
CA THR A 62 14.71 -8.76 -3.55
C THR A 62 16.02 -8.63 -4.32
N THR A 63 16.14 -9.42 -5.38
CA THR A 63 17.31 -9.36 -6.29
C THR A 63 17.05 -8.48 -7.51
N THR A 64 15.79 -8.10 -7.74
CA THR A 64 15.34 -7.36 -8.94
C THR A 64 15.36 -5.84 -8.77
N GLY A 65 15.75 -5.34 -7.59
CA GLY A 65 15.74 -3.92 -7.25
C GLY A 65 14.33 -3.31 -7.08
N ALA A 66 13.28 -4.12 -7.12
CA ALA A 66 11.94 -3.69 -6.72
C ALA A 66 11.81 -3.79 -5.19
N ASP A 67 11.14 -2.83 -4.56
CA ASP A 67 10.81 -2.99 -3.15
C ASP A 67 9.60 -3.92 -3.02
N ARG A 68 9.74 -4.99 -2.24
CA ARG A 68 8.64 -5.89 -1.91
C ARG A 68 8.38 -5.86 -0.41
N PHE A 69 7.12 -5.76 -0.04
CA PHE A 69 6.67 -5.84 1.34
C PHE A 69 5.60 -6.91 1.45
N HIS A 70 5.85 -7.94 2.23
CA HIS A 70 4.98 -9.10 2.33
C HIS A 70 4.77 -9.48 3.78
N ASP A 71 3.50 -9.66 4.15
CA ASP A 71 3.11 -10.25 5.42
C ASP A 71 2.49 -11.63 5.20
N PRO A 72 3.16 -12.73 5.60
CA PRO A 72 2.63 -14.07 5.41
C PRO A 72 1.38 -14.35 6.26
N ALA A 73 1.17 -13.62 7.37
CA ALA A 73 0.01 -13.84 8.24
C ALA A 73 -1.30 -13.34 7.60
N SER A 74 -1.28 -12.14 7.01
CA SER A 74 -2.41 -11.63 6.23
C SER A 74 -2.44 -12.14 4.79
N GLY A 75 -1.29 -12.58 4.28
CA GLY A 75 -1.08 -12.92 2.87
C GLY A 75 -0.86 -11.69 1.99
N MET A 76 -0.89 -10.47 2.52
CA MET A 76 -0.77 -9.27 1.69
C MET A 76 0.65 -9.12 1.14
N ASP A 77 0.75 -8.78 -0.15
CA ASP A 77 2.04 -8.58 -0.84
C ASP A 77 1.99 -7.32 -1.68
N LEU A 78 2.81 -6.34 -1.33
CA LEU A 78 2.96 -5.07 -2.02
C LEU A 78 4.30 -5.09 -2.77
N VAL A 79 4.24 -4.92 -4.08
CA VAL A 79 5.42 -4.78 -4.94
C VAL A 79 5.45 -3.37 -5.49
N VAL A 80 6.55 -2.65 -5.25
CA VAL A 80 6.76 -1.29 -5.74
C VAL A 80 7.96 -1.25 -6.68
N ILE A 81 7.69 -0.79 -7.90
CA ILE A 81 8.70 -0.50 -8.92
C ILE A 81 8.75 1.01 -9.15
N PRO A 82 9.78 1.55 -9.86
CA PRO A 82 9.97 3.00 -9.97
C PRO A 82 8.76 3.77 -10.52
N SER A 83 7.95 3.17 -11.39
CA SER A 83 6.82 3.85 -12.04
C SER A 83 5.45 3.52 -11.45
N LYS A 84 5.31 2.45 -10.65
CA LYS A 84 4.01 1.97 -10.15
C LYS A 84 4.16 0.97 -9.01
N ALA A 85 3.09 0.77 -8.25
CA ALA A 85 2.94 -0.31 -7.30
C ALA A 85 1.82 -1.28 -7.71
N MET A 86 1.93 -2.50 -7.20
CA MET A 86 0.95 -3.57 -7.36
C MET A 86 0.70 -4.21 -6.00
N LEU A 87 -0.57 -4.41 -5.67
CA LEU A 87 -1.00 -5.04 -4.42
C LEU A 87 -1.64 -6.39 -4.74
N PHE A 88 -1.20 -7.43 -4.03
CA PHE A 88 -1.64 -8.80 -4.22
C PHE A 88 -2.19 -9.38 -2.91
N SER A 89 -3.18 -10.26 -3.06
CA SER A 89 -3.63 -11.17 -2.01
C SER A 89 -2.90 -12.50 -2.18
N GLY A 90 -2.06 -12.84 -1.23
CA GLY A 90 -1.34 -14.12 -1.17
C GLY A 90 -2.22 -15.30 -0.75
N LYS A 91 -3.46 -15.06 -0.26
CA LYS A 91 -4.42 -16.14 0.00
C LYS A 91 -4.89 -16.80 -1.29
N ASP A 92 -5.09 -15.99 -2.33
CA ASP A 92 -5.69 -16.43 -3.60
C ASP A 92 -4.81 -16.11 -4.81
N SER A 93 -3.56 -15.67 -4.56
CA SER A 93 -2.64 -15.10 -5.57
C SER A 93 -3.28 -14.05 -6.49
N SER A 94 -4.36 -13.40 -6.02
CA SER A 94 -5.16 -12.48 -6.81
C SER A 94 -4.57 -11.08 -6.76
N ARG A 95 -4.54 -10.41 -7.91
CA ARG A 95 -4.12 -9.01 -7.99
C ARG A 95 -5.25 -8.13 -7.48
N LEU A 96 -5.06 -7.51 -6.32
CA LEU A 96 -6.05 -6.66 -5.67
C LEU A 96 -6.07 -5.25 -6.27
N ALA A 97 -4.89 -4.73 -6.60
CA ALA A 97 -4.75 -3.44 -7.25
C ALA A 97 -3.52 -3.43 -8.16
N ASP A 98 -3.64 -2.82 -9.34
CA ASP A 98 -2.57 -2.71 -10.32
C ASP A 98 -2.30 -1.26 -10.70
N GLY A 99 -1.05 -0.96 -11.06
CA GLY A 99 -0.69 0.34 -11.63
C GLY A 99 -0.88 1.50 -10.65
N CYS A 100 -0.68 1.27 -9.37
CA CYS A 100 -0.88 2.27 -8.34
C CYS A 100 0.24 3.32 -8.35
N MET A 101 -0.12 4.59 -8.36
CA MET A 101 0.81 5.72 -8.41
C MET A 101 0.46 6.75 -7.34
N MET A 102 1.49 7.39 -6.79
CA MET A 102 1.37 8.61 -5.99
C MET A 102 1.28 9.82 -6.94
N PRO A 103 0.79 10.98 -6.48
CA PRO A 103 0.73 12.20 -7.30
C PRO A 103 2.07 12.55 -7.94
N GLU A 104 3.19 12.37 -7.22
CA GLU A 104 4.53 12.64 -7.73
C GLU A 104 4.94 11.70 -8.87
N MET A 105 4.58 10.41 -8.80
CA MET A 105 4.82 9.46 -9.89
C MET A 105 3.95 9.75 -11.11
N ALA A 106 2.70 10.14 -10.89
CA ALA A 106 1.80 10.55 -11.97
C ALA A 106 2.33 11.80 -12.71
N ALA A 107 3.09 12.66 -12.02
CA ALA A 107 3.78 13.81 -12.61
C ALA A 107 5.11 13.47 -13.31
N GLY A 108 5.46 12.19 -13.44
CA GLY A 108 6.71 11.73 -14.06
C GLY A 108 7.89 11.57 -13.08
N GLY A 109 7.65 11.76 -11.78
CA GLY A 109 8.60 11.38 -10.73
C GLY A 109 8.71 9.86 -10.59
N ALA A 110 9.67 9.42 -9.77
CA ALA A 110 9.90 8.01 -9.52
C ALA A 110 9.59 7.66 -8.06
N ALA A 111 9.14 6.42 -7.82
CA ALA A 111 8.87 5.92 -6.49
C ALA A 111 10.10 6.08 -5.58
N PRO A 112 9.91 6.35 -4.28
CA PRO A 112 10.99 6.49 -3.31
C PRO A 112 11.55 5.11 -2.90
N THR A 113 11.84 4.24 -3.87
CA THR A 113 12.36 2.91 -3.61
C THR A 113 13.82 2.97 -3.15
N GLN A 114 14.26 1.94 -2.42
CA GLN A 114 15.67 1.85 -2.03
C GLN A 114 16.61 1.86 -3.22
N SER A 115 16.30 1.08 -4.26
CA SER A 115 17.11 1.05 -5.49
C SER A 115 17.20 2.42 -6.15
N ASN A 116 16.11 3.18 -6.17
CA ASN A 116 16.11 4.53 -6.74
C ASN A 116 16.91 5.52 -5.88
N ALA A 117 16.93 5.32 -4.55
CA ALA A 117 17.83 6.07 -3.68
C ALA A 117 19.30 5.71 -3.93
N LEU A 118 19.63 4.42 -4.14
CA LEU A 118 21.01 3.99 -4.44
C LEU A 118 21.51 4.57 -5.76
N ILE A 119 20.68 4.61 -6.82
CA ILE A 119 21.05 5.19 -8.12
C ILE A 119 21.40 6.68 -8.00
N LYS A 120 20.62 7.46 -7.23
CA LYS A 120 20.86 8.91 -7.05
C LYS A 120 22.10 9.26 -6.23
N ASN A 121 22.68 8.30 -5.48
CA ASN A 121 23.90 8.50 -4.69
C ASN A 121 25.15 7.96 -5.38
N ALA A 122 25.03 7.46 -6.61
CA ALA A 122 26.14 6.92 -7.41
C ALA A 122 26.75 7.95 -8.38
N GLU A 123 26.35 9.23 -8.28
CA GLU A 123 26.88 10.38 -9.03
C GLU A 123 27.87 11.19 -8.19
#